data_AF-A0A9E4AXE3-F1
#
_entry.id   AF-A0A9E4AXE3-F1
#
_cell.length_a   1.000
_cell.length_b   1.000
_cell.length_c   1.000
_cell.angle_alpha   90.00
_cell.angle_beta   90.00
_cell.angle_gamma   90.00
#
_symmetry.space_group_name_H-M   'P 1'
#
loop_
_entity.id
_entity.type
_entity.pdbx_description
1 polymer ?
#
loop_
_entity_poly.entity_id
_entity_poly.type
_entity_poly.pdbx_seq_one_letter_code
_entity_poly.pdbx_strand_id
1 'polypeptide(L)'
;MTNEQRSLPSQNIFQRFFFSLQALLNQLGEGGTWQTLWNWVLWRIMPKRRRIFKMTRQLQPLDPSTPTEMRTVRDEVFARSCLELQRIEDAQILLDILKHVHQPLGFEQIFFAAIYPVLIKRDMEAIPILTKDRHRLDVEVGYLGHNEDYFFWGFEIDGTKNLNLDSPLAPRLEMRDDKRYVVYSLGSAGLVDADYAEYAGQWLLDSPRLTMALRLLSIAYAEQWILNARVYLSHILADLKKRNYQVTATAIPDFERARLSLLRRLSLERLRKRQFLSERRNR
;
A
#
# COMPACT_ATOMS: atom_id res chain seq x y z
N MET A 1 -13.72 50.52 18.75
CA MET A 1 -12.77 50.30 17.63
C MET A 1 -13.49 49.49 16.58
N THR A 2 -13.43 49.89 15.31
CA THR A 2 -14.32 49.43 14.23
C THR A 2 -13.57 48.65 13.16
N ASN A 3 -14.27 47.75 12.46
CA ASN A 3 -13.72 46.95 11.37
C ASN A 3 -13.22 47.81 10.21
N GLU A 4 -11.96 47.63 9.80
CA GLU A 4 -11.50 47.96 8.45
C GLU A 4 -11.42 46.68 7.61
N GLN A 5 -12.56 46.23 7.09
CA GLN A 5 -12.55 45.30 5.95
C GLN A 5 -12.02 46.05 4.74
N ARG A 6 -10.74 45.86 4.42
CA ARG A 6 -10.11 46.47 3.23
C ARG A 6 -10.85 46.03 1.97
N SER A 7 -11.55 46.96 1.35
CA SER A 7 -12.29 46.78 0.10
C SER A 7 -11.33 46.59 -1.07
N LEU A 8 -10.91 45.35 -1.33
CA LEU A 8 -10.35 44.98 -2.62
C LEU A 8 -11.42 45.18 -3.70
N PRO A 9 -11.10 45.78 -4.86
CA PRO A 9 -12.09 46.08 -5.89
C PRO A 9 -12.70 44.78 -6.42
N SER A 10 -14.02 44.81 -6.66
CA SER A 10 -14.81 43.67 -7.15
C SER A 10 -14.53 43.39 -8.63
N GLN A 11 -13.32 42.93 -8.93
CA GLN A 11 -12.95 42.39 -10.25
C GLN A 11 -13.93 41.28 -10.62
N ASN A 12 -14.53 41.39 -11.80
CA ASN A 12 -15.69 40.57 -12.17
C ASN A 12 -15.40 39.08 -12.02
N ILE A 13 -16.27 38.38 -11.30
CA ILE A 13 -16.19 36.92 -11.08
C ILE A 13 -16.15 36.17 -12.42
N PHE A 14 -16.85 36.70 -13.43
CA PHE A 14 -16.79 36.21 -14.81
C PHE A 14 -15.42 36.39 -15.47
N GLN A 15 -14.73 37.51 -15.29
CA GLN A 15 -13.37 37.70 -15.83
C GLN A 15 -12.39 36.75 -15.15
N ARG A 16 -12.43 36.63 -13.81
CA ARG A 16 -11.58 35.68 -13.07
C ARG A 16 -11.88 34.23 -13.48
N PHE A 17 -13.15 33.87 -13.67
CA PHE A 17 -13.53 32.56 -14.20
C PHE A 17 -12.97 32.35 -15.62
N PHE A 18 -13.14 33.32 -16.53
CA PHE A 18 -12.66 33.22 -17.91
C PHE A 18 -11.14 33.09 -17.97
N PHE A 19 -10.38 33.87 -17.20
CA PHE A 19 -8.93 33.71 -17.10
C PHE A 19 -8.52 32.36 -16.52
N SER A 20 -9.20 31.86 -15.47
CA SER A 20 -8.89 30.52 -14.91
C SER A 20 -9.25 29.39 -15.88
N LEU A 21 -10.34 29.53 -16.64
CA LEU A 21 -10.76 28.58 -17.68
C LEU A 21 -9.80 28.63 -18.88
N GLN A 22 -9.35 29.81 -19.28
CA GLN A 22 -8.38 30.01 -20.36
C GLN A 22 -6.99 29.52 -19.97
N ALA A 23 -6.55 29.70 -18.72
CA ALA A 23 -5.32 29.12 -18.19
C ALA A 23 -5.40 27.59 -18.16
N LEU A 24 -6.52 27.03 -17.68
CA LEU A 24 -6.77 25.58 -17.71
C LEU A 24 -6.81 25.03 -19.15
N LEU A 25 -7.43 25.75 -20.09
CA LEU A 25 -7.50 25.35 -21.50
C LEU A 25 -6.16 25.49 -22.22
N ASN A 26 -5.34 26.49 -21.88
CA ASN A 26 -3.98 26.64 -22.39
C ASN A 26 -3.08 25.51 -21.86
N GLN A 27 -3.13 25.21 -20.55
CA GLN A 27 -2.44 24.04 -20.00
C GLN A 27 -2.93 22.75 -20.68
N LEU A 28 -4.24 22.51 -20.76
CA LEU A 28 -4.79 21.33 -21.46
C LEU A 28 -4.33 21.25 -22.94
N GLY A 29 -4.20 22.41 -23.60
CA GLY A 29 -3.74 22.57 -24.98
C GLY A 29 -2.28 22.15 -25.22
N GLU A 30 -1.45 22.10 -24.18
CA GLU A 30 -0.17 21.39 -24.25
C GLU A 30 -0.48 19.89 -24.40
N GLY A 31 -0.18 19.31 -25.57
CA GLY A 31 -0.80 18.06 -26.05
C GLY A 31 -0.69 16.83 -25.14
N GLY A 32 0.28 16.82 -24.21
CA GLY A 32 0.42 15.75 -23.21
C GLY A 32 -0.73 15.69 -22.20
N THR A 33 -1.32 16.81 -21.80
CA THR A 33 -2.38 16.83 -20.77
C THR A 33 -3.72 16.30 -21.28
N TRP A 34 -4.12 16.60 -22.53
CA TRP A 34 -5.28 15.95 -23.14
C TRP A 34 -5.10 14.44 -23.28
N GLN A 35 -3.91 13.96 -23.69
CA GLN A 35 -3.61 12.52 -23.66
C GLN A 35 -3.69 11.94 -22.24
N THR A 36 -3.14 12.61 -21.24
CA THR A 36 -3.17 12.15 -19.84
C THR A 36 -4.61 12.04 -19.32
N LEU A 37 -5.47 13.04 -19.60
CA LEU A 37 -6.86 13.08 -19.17
C LEU A 37 -7.72 12.06 -19.95
N TRP A 38 -7.50 11.90 -21.25
CA TRP A 38 -8.15 10.88 -22.07
C TRP A 38 -7.74 9.46 -21.66
N ASN A 39 -6.45 9.22 -21.44
CA ASN A 39 -5.93 7.98 -20.88
C ASN A 39 -6.54 7.70 -19.50
N TRP A 40 -6.76 8.71 -18.66
CA TRP A 40 -7.45 8.57 -17.36
C TRP A 40 -8.94 8.22 -17.50
N VAL A 41 -9.64 8.75 -18.51
CA VAL A 41 -11.02 8.34 -18.82
C VAL A 41 -11.07 6.88 -19.32
N LEU A 42 -10.17 6.49 -20.23
CA LEU A 42 -10.05 5.10 -20.69
C LEU A 42 -9.60 4.15 -19.55
N TRP A 43 -8.70 4.57 -18.65
CA TRP A 43 -8.26 3.89 -17.41
C TRP A 43 -9.45 3.49 -16.54
N ARG A 44 -10.46 4.38 -16.43
CA ARG A 44 -11.70 4.12 -15.68
C ARG A 44 -12.66 3.14 -16.36
N ILE A 45 -12.60 2.99 -17.68
CA ILE A 45 -13.50 2.12 -18.44
C ILE A 45 -13.02 0.65 -18.41
N MET A 46 -11.71 0.42 -18.28
CA MET A 46 -11.12 -0.93 -18.28
C MET A 46 -11.69 -1.89 -17.22
N PRO A 47 -11.95 -3.17 -17.56
CA PRO A 47 -12.56 -4.14 -16.64
C PRO A 47 -11.68 -4.46 -15.42
N LYS A 48 -10.33 -4.45 -15.55
CA LYS A 48 -9.42 -4.63 -14.41
C LYS A 48 -9.61 -3.52 -13.38
N ARG A 49 -9.58 -2.24 -13.78
CA ARG A 49 -9.78 -1.11 -12.84
C ARG A 49 -11.21 -1.04 -12.29
N ARG A 50 -12.23 -1.47 -13.04
CA ARG A 50 -13.60 -1.64 -12.51
C ARG A 50 -13.70 -2.71 -11.40
N ARG A 51 -12.95 -3.82 -11.50
CA ARG A 51 -12.85 -4.82 -10.42
C ARG A 51 -12.08 -4.25 -9.22
N ILE A 52 -10.93 -3.63 -9.46
CA ILE A 52 -10.13 -2.98 -8.41
C ILE A 52 -10.96 -1.92 -7.66
N PHE A 53 -11.75 -1.09 -8.34
CA PHE A 53 -12.61 -0.10 -7.67
C PHE A 53 -13.74 -0.74 -6.82
N LYS A 54 -14.21 -1.95 -7.15
CA LYS A 54 -15.08 -2.74 -6.25
C LYS A 54 -14.31 -3.29 -5.04
N MET A 55 -13.02 -3.59 -5.19
CA MET A 55 -12.15 -4.09 -4.13
C MET A 55 -11.72 -2.96 -3.16
N THR A 56 -11.42 -1.77 -3.66
CA THR A 56 -11.18 -0.55 -2.85
C THR A 56 -12.36 -0.28 -1.90
N ARG A 57 -13.60 -0.47 -2.38
CA ARG A 57 -14.83 -0.35 -1.57
C ARG A 57 -15.03 -1.46 -0.52
N GLN A 58 -14.18 -2.48 -0.49
CA GLN A 58 -14.16 -3.55 0.51
C GLN A 58 -13.01 -3.43 1.51
N LEU A 59 -12.13 -2.44 1.37
CA LEU A 59 -11.20 -2.07 2.44
C LEU A 59 -12.00 -1.64 3.67
N GLN A 60 -11.50 -1.95 4.87
CA GLN A 60 -12.13 -1.48 6.11
C GLN A 60 -12.28 0.06 6.12
N PRO A 61 -13.32 0.59 6.80
CA PRO A 61 -13.38 2.02 7.10
C PRO A 61 -12.18 2.42 7.95
N LEU A 62 -11.65 3.62 7.71
CA LEU A 62 -10.60 4.19 8.56
C LEU A 62 -11.19 4.64 9.90
N ASP A 63 -10.34 4.77 10.92
CA ASP A 63 -10.72 5.32 12.21
C ASP A 63 -11.28 6.75 12.06
N PRO A 64 -12.35 7.14 12.78
CA PRO A 64 -12.95 8.48 12.68
C PRO A 64 -12.01 9.65 12.98
N SER A 65 -10.88 9.41 13.66
CA SER A 65 -9.84 10.43 13.89
C SER A 65 -8.95 10.72 12.67
N THR A 66 -9.04 9.90 11.62
CA THR A 66 -8.16 9.99 10.43
C THR A 66 -8.58 11.13 9.49
N PRO A 67 -7.65 11.96 8.98
CA PRO A 67 -7.93 12.94 7.93
C PRO A 67 -8.61 12.35 6.69
N THR A 68 -9.56 13.08 6.10
CA THR A 68 -10.36 12.64 4.93
C THR A 68 -9.50 12.36 3.69
N GLU A 69 -8.32 12.96 3.63
CA GLU A 69 -7.35 12.92 2.55
C GLU A 69 -6.62 11.57 2.54
N MET A 70 -6.36 11.01 3.74
CA MET A 70 -5.67 9.73 3.94
C MET A 70 -6.40 8.58 3.24
N ARG A 71 -7.74 8.59 3.30
CA ARG A 71 -8.59 7.65 2.56
C ARG A 71 -8.33 7.72 1.05
N THR A 72 -8.16 8.93 0.51
CA THR A 72 -7.95 9.13 -0.93
C THR A 72 -6.55 8.64 -1.35
N VAL A 73 -5.52 8.92 -0.55
CA VAL A 73 -4.15 8.40 -0.78
C VAL A 73 -4.12 6.88 -0.70
N ARG A 74 -4.71 6.29 0.35
CA ARG A 74 -4.83 4.83 0.50
C ARG A 74 -5.54 4.18 -0.67
N ASP A 75 -6.71 4.70 -1.04
CA ASP A 75 -7.54 4.11 -2.08
C ASP A 75 -6.84 4.15 -3.46
N GLU A 76 -6.00 5.15 -3.74
CA GLU A 76 -5.17 5.24 -4.97
C GLU A 76 -3.88 4.39 -4.88
N VAL A 77 -3.17 4.33 -3.73
CA VAL A 77 -2.00 3.42 -3.53
C VAL A 77 -2.41 1.96 -3.69
N PHE A 78 -3.51 1.55 -3.06
CA PHE A 78 -4.09 0.22 -3.22
C PHE A 78 -4.44 -0.05 -4.69
N ALA A 79 -5.12 0.89 -5.36
CA ALA A 79 -5.51 0.71 -6.75
C ALA A 79 -4.32 0.60 -7.71
N ARG A 80 -3.24 1.35 -7.47
CA ARG A 80 -1.97 1.28 -8.24
C ARG A 80 -1.27 -0.05 -8.02
N SER A 81 -1.14 -0.48 -6.77
CA SER A 81 -0.51 -1.76 -6.42
C SER A 81 -1.27 -2.95 -7.03
N CYS A 82 -2.61 -2.92 -7.01
CA CYS A 82 -3.44 -3.92 -7.69
C CYS A 82 -3.35 -3.90 -9.23
N LEU A 83 -2.82 -2.83 -9.85
CA LEU A 83 -2.55 -2.82 -11.30
C LEU A 83 -1.20 -3.45 -11.63
N GLU A 84 -0.18 -3.26 -10.80
CA GLU A 84 1.14 -3.90 -10.95
C GLU A 84 1.11 -5.42 -10.80
N LEU A 85 0.18 -5.96 -10.00
CA LEU A 85 -0.05 -7.39 -9.85
C LEU A 85 -0.59 -7.98 -11.15
N GLN A 86 -0.01 -9.10 -11.62
CA GLN A 86 -0.41 -9.71 -12.89
C GLN A 86 -1.79 -10.38 -12.80
N ARG A 87 -2.04 -11.12 -11.72
CA ARG A 87 -3.27 -11.89 -11.52
C ARG A 87 -4.26 -11.11 -10.65
N ILE A 88 -5.54 -11.45 -10.72
CA ILE A 88 -6.58 -10.80 -9.90
C ILE A 88 -6.65 -11.43 -8.50
N GLU A 89 -6.21 -12.69 -8.40
CA GLU A 89 -6.05 -13.50 -7.20
C GLU A 89 -5.04 -12.83 -6.25
N ASP A 90 -3.87 -12.41 -6.76
CA ASP A 90 -2.84 -11.72 -5.97
C ASP A 90 -3.40 -10.44 -5.33
N ALA A 91 -4.26 -9.71 -6.05
CA ALA A 91 -4.91 -8.49 -5.56
C ALA A 91 -6.03 -8.77 -4.55
N GLN A 92 -6.69 -9.93 -4.63
CA GLN A 92 -7.66 -10.38 -3.65
C GLN A 92 -6.95 -10.79 -2.34
N ILE A 93 -5.81 -11.48 -2.43
CA ILE A 93 -4.96 -11.80 -1.28
C ILE A 93 -4.49 -10.51 -0.58
N LEU A 94 -4.02 -9.51 -1.35
CA LEU A 94 -3.69 -8.19 -0.79
C LEU A 94 -4.88 -7.56 -0.06
N LEU A 95 -6.05 -7.50 -0.70
CA LEU A 95 -7.26 -6.95 -0.08
C LEU A 95 -7.60 -7.67 1.24
N ASP A 96 -7.49 -8.99 1.27
CA ASP A 96 -7.86 -9.77 2.44
C ASP A 96 -6.80 -9.68 3.56
N ILE A 97 -5.50 -9.53 3.25
CA ILE A 97 -4.48 -9.13 4.24
C ILE A 97 -4.82 -7.76 4.84
N LEU A 98 -5.11 -6.76 4.02
CA LEU A 98 -5.42 -5.39 4.48
C LEU A 98 -6.70 -5.29 5.33
N LYS A 99 -7.57 -6.31 5.29
CA LYS A 99 -8.75 -6.43 6.18
C LYS A 99 -8.43 -6.95 7.58
N HIS A 100 -7.21 -7.40 7.88
CA HIS A 100 -6.83 -7.88 9.21
C HIS A 100 -6.50 -6.76 10.22
N VAL A 101 -6.27 -5.53 9.74
CA VAL A 101 -6.06 -4.35 10.60
C VAL A 101 -7.30 -4.06 11.43
N HIS A 102 -7.17 -3.86 12.75
CA HIS A 102 -8.28 -3.40 13.57
C HIS A 102 -8.30 -1.86 13.64
N GLN A 103 -9.38 -1.23 13.18
CA GLN A 103 -9.53 0.24 13.11
C GLN A 103 -8.35 0.94 12.40
N PRO A 104 -8.13 0.69 11.10
CA PRO A 104 -6.97 1.23 10.35
C PRO A 104 -6.89 2.76 10.38
N LEU A 105 -5.68 3.31 10.52
CA LEU A 105 -5.39 4.72 10.20
C LEU A 105 -5.09 4.89 8.69
N GLY A 106 -4.86 3.80 7.98
CA GLY A 106 -4.57 3.79 6.55
C GLY A 106 -3.09 3.86 6.23
N PHE A 107 -2.23 4.35 7.14
CA PHE A 107 -0.78 4.34 7.00
C PHE A 107 -0.23 2.92 6.86
N GLU A 108 -0.64 2.03 7.75
CA GLU A 108 -0.28 0.62 7.75
C GLU A 108 -0.81 -0.10 6.48
N GLN A 109 -2.00 0.28 6.01
CA GLN A 109 -2.59 -0.24 4.78
C GLN A 109 -1.87 0.28 3.52
N ILE A 110 -1.47 1.56 3.49
CA ILE A 110 -0.68 2.17 2.41
C ILE A 110 0.69 1.50 2.33
N PHE A 111 1.41 1.38 3.45
CA PHE A 111 2.74 0.81 3.51
C PHE A 111 2.75 -0.62 2.97
N PHE A 112 1.87 -1.49 3.49
CA PHE A 112 1.81 -2.87 3.03
C PHE A 112 1.38 -2.98 1.55
N ALA A 113 0.39 -2.20 1.12
CA ALA A 113 -0.03 -2.18 -0.28
C ALA A 113 1.12 -1.77 -1.22
N ALA A 114 1.89 -0.74 -0.87
CA ALA A 114 3.02 -0.27 -1.67
C ALA A 114 4.11 -1.33 -1.88
N ILE A 115 4.43 -2.11 -0.85
CA ILE A 115 5.50 -3.12 -0.90
C ILE A 115 5.06 -4.45 -1.49
N TYR A 116 3.79 -4.84 -1.35
CA TYR A 116 3.30 -6.17 -1.73
C TYR A 116 3.58 -6.58 -3.20
N PRO A 117 3.44 -5.71 -4.22
CA PRO A 117 3.84 -6.05 -5.59
C PRO A 117 5.32 -6.40 -5.74
N VAL A 118 6.21 -5.90 -4.87
CA VAL A 118 7.65 -6.24 -4.87
C VAL A 118 7.91 -7.60 -4.23
N LEU A 119 7.09 -8.01 -3.25
CA LEU A 119 7.14 -9.35 -2.64
C LEU A 119 6.71 -10.42 -3.66
N ILE A 120 5.56 -10.22 -4.31
CA ILE A 120 5.05 -11.15 -5.34
C ILE A 120 6.00 -11.25 -6.55
N LYS A 121 6.65 -10.14 -6.96
CA LYS A 121 7.69 -10.14 -8.00
C LYS A 121 9.01 -10.82 -7.61
N ARG A 122 9.14 -11.33 -6.38
CA ARG A 122 10.30 -12.07 -5.84
C ARG A 122 9.91 -13.46 -5.34
N ASP A 123 8.74 -13.97 -5.74
CA ASP A 123 8.18 -15.25 -5.31
C ASP A 123 8.07 -15.39 -3.77
N MET A 124 7.81 -14.27 -3.08
CA MET A 124 7.58 -14.22 -1.64
C MET A 124 6.08 -14.24 -1.34
N GLU A 125 5.64 -15.20 -0.53
CA GLU A 125 4.29 -15.28 0.00
C GLU A 125 4.16 -14.37 1.25
N ALA A 126 2.96 -13.84 1.49
CA ALA A 126 2.65 -13.04 2.66
C ALA A 126 1.36 -13.56 3.33
N ILE A 127 1.41 -13.74 4.65
CA ILE A 127 0.38 -14.35 5.48
C ILE A 127 0.02 -13.38 6.61
N PRO A 128 -1.25 -12.96 6.76
CA PRO A 128 -1.63 -12.04 7.81
C PRO A 128 -1.62 -12.74 9.17
N ILE A 129 -1.02 -12.11 10.18
CA ILE A 129 -1.03 -12.57 11.56
C ILE A 129 -2.22 -11.90 12.27
N LEU A 130 -3.01 -12.68 13.02
CA LEU A 130 -4.17 -12.17 13.74
C LEU A 130 -3.73 -11.41 14.99
N THR A 131 -3.80 -10.08 14.93
CA THR A 131 -3.56 -9.17 16.05
C THR A 131 -4.86 -8.57 16.59
N LYS A 132 -4.83 -8.09 17.84
CA LYS A 132 -5.93 -7.34 18.47
C LYS A 132 -5.59 -5.84 18.61
N ASP A 133 -4.34 -5.48 18.32
CA ASP A 133 -3.85 -4.12 18.43
C ASP A 133 -4.54 -3.24 17.38
N ARG A 134 -4.92 -2.02 17.80
CA ARG A 134 -5.52 -1.03 16.90
C ARG A 134 -4.45 -0.44 15.99
N HIS A 135 -4.87 -0.04 14.79
CA HIS A 135 -4.03 0.67 13.82
C HIS A 135 -2.78 -0.13 13.37
N ARG A 136 -2.76 -1.45 13.60
CA ARG A 136 -1.60 -2.32 13.42
C ARG A 136 -1.88 -3.46 12.43
N LEU A 137 -0.89 -3.76 11.58
CA LEU A 137 -0.92 -4.83 10.59
C LEU A 137 0.31 -5.75 10.78
N ASP A 138 0.08 -6.91 11.38
CA ASP A 138 1.11 -7.95 11.53
C ASP A 138 1.06 -8.93 10.35
N VAL A 139 2.21 -9.18 9.71
CA VAL A 139 2.31 -10.04 8.52
C VAL A 139 3.59 -10.87 8.56
N GLU A 140 3.46 -12.18 8.37
CA GLU A 140 4.58 -13.06 8.07
C GLU A 140 4.85 -13.03 6.57
N VAL A 141 6.10 -12.82 6.17
CA VAL A 141 6.54 -12.88 4.77
C VAL A 141 7.61 -13.95 4.65
N GLY A 142 7.52 -14.80 3.63
CA GLY A 142 8.45 -15.91 3.46
C GLY A 142 8.53 -16.45 2.03
N TYR A 143 9.53 -17.29 1.81
CA TYR A 143 9.80 -17.95 0.53
C TYR A 143 10.41 -19.35 0.77
N LEU A 144 10.38 -20.19 -0.26
CA LEU A 144 11.01 -21.52 -0.23
C LEU A 144 12.44 -21.43 -0.74
N GLY A 145 13.41 -21.89 0.05
CA GLY A 145 14.78 -22.06 -0.41
C GLY A 145 14.93 -23.24 -1.39
N HIS A 146 16.08 -23.32 -2.07
CA HIS A 146 16.37 -24.39 -3.04
C HIS A 146 16.29 -25.82 -2.46
N ASN A 147 16.44 -25.97 -1.14
CA ASN A 147 16.34 -27.24 -0.42
C ASN A 147 14.91 -27.56 0.06
N GLU A 148 13.90 -26.84 -0.43
CA GLU A 148 12.51 -26.79 0.07
C GLU A 148 12.34 -26.26 1.51
N ASP A 149 13.43 -25.89 2.18
CA ASP A 149 13.39 -25.27 3.51
C ASP A 149 12.70 -23.90 3.45
N TYR A 150 11.60 -23.75 4.19
CA TYR A 150 10.86 -22.49 4.29
C TYR A 150 11.60 -21.46 5.15
N PHE A 151 11.82 -20.27 4.58
CA PHE A 151 12.41 -19.09 5.20
C PHE A 151 11.33 -18.02 5.38
N PHE A 152 11.26 -17.41 6.56
CA PHE A 152 10.25 -16.40 6.87
C PHE A 152 10.76 -15.35 7.86
N TRP A 153 10.08 -14.21 7.90
CA TRP A 153 10.26 -13.13 8.86
C TRP A 153 8.93 -12.41 9.11
N GLY A 154 8.82 -11.68 10.23
CA GLY A 154 7.65 -10.87 10.56
C GLY A 154 7.83 -9.39 10.22
N PHE A 155 6.74 -8.75 9.80
CA PHE A 155 6.54 -7.31 9.85
C PHE A 155 5.45 -7.00 10.87
N GLU A 156 5.70 -6.05 11.77
CA GLU A 156 4.71 -5.50 12.69
C GLU A 156 4.51 -4.02 12.32
N ILE A 157 3.56 -3.73 11.45
CA ILE A 157 3.40 -2.40 10.84
C ILE A 157 2.42 -1.59 11.67
N ASP A 158 2.91 -0.53 12.30
CA ASP A 158 2.17 0.30 13.25
C ASP A 158 1.81 1.66 12.62
N GLY A 159 0.52 1.96 12.51
CA GLY A 159 -0.01 3.23 11.99
C GLY A 159 0.18 4.42 12.93
N THR A 160 0.47 4.20 14.22
CA THR A 160 0.68 5.25 15.23
C THR A 160 2.15 5.68 15.36
N LYS A 161 3.08 4.83 14.93
CA LYS A 161 4.52 5.10 15.01
C LYS A 161 5.04 5.74 13.72
N ASN A 162 5.86 6.78 13.88
CA ASN A 162 6.58 7.38 12.76
C ASN A 162 7.63 6.41 12.20
N LEU A 163 7.68 6.31 10.87
CA LEU A 163 8.78 5.68 10.15
C LEU A 163 9.86 6.74 9.91
N ASN A 164 11.08 6.44 10.35
CA ASN A 164 12.26 7.23 10.04
C ASN A 164 13.23 6.38 9.22
N LEU A 165 13.61 6.86 8.03
CA LEU A 165 14.54 6.18 7.13
C LEU A 165 15.99 6.16 7.69
N ASP A 166 16.35 7.16 8.49
CA ASP A 166 17.68 7.30 9.09
C ASP A 166 17.82 6.52 10.41
N SER A 167 16.71 6.06 10.99
CA SER A 167 16.74 5.23 12.20
C SER A 167 17.25 3.81 11.87
N PRO A 168 18.27 3.30 12.56
CA PRO A 168 18.81 1.97 12.28
C PRO A 168 17.77 0.88 12.56
N LEU A 169 17.65 -0.08 11.65
CA LEU A 169 16.78 -1.24 11.83
C LEU A 169 17.23 -2.04 13.07
N ALA A 170 16.37 -2.06 14.09
CA ALA A 170 16.55 -2.80 15.34
C ALA A 170 15.54 -3.97 15.43
N PRO A 171 15.59 -4.96 14.53
CA PRO A 171 14.65 -6.07 14.57
C PRO A 171 14.89 -6.98 15.76
N ARG A 172 13.79 -7.55 16.27
CA ARG A 172 13.78 -8.55 17.33
C ARG A 172 13.91 -9.95 16.73
N LEU A 173 14.61 -10.85 17.43
CA LEU A 173 14.69 -12.27 17.06
C LEU A 173 13.65 -13.06 17.87
N GLU A 174 12.84 -13.86 17.18
CA GLU A 174 11.88 -14.78 17.78
C GLU A 174 12.21 -16.23 17.41
N MET A 175 11.60 -17.19 18.11
CA MET A 175 11.65 -18.61 17.78
C MET A 175 10.22 -19.15 17.65
N ARG A 176 9.96 -19.90 16.58
CA ARG A 176 8.76 -20.71 16.40
C ARG A 176 9.22 -22.14 16.12
N ASP A 177 8.79 -23.06 16.96
CA ASP A 177 9.29 -24.44 16.99
C ASP A 177 10.83 -24.45 17.09
N ASP A 178 11.54 -25.05 16.12
CA ASP A 178 13.00 -25.06 16.00
C ASP A 178 13.59 -23.83 15.28
N LYS A 179 12.76 -23.06 14.56
CA LYS A 179 13.22 -21.98 13.67
C LYS A 179 13.28 -20.63 14.36
N ARG A 180 14.48 -20.05 14.35
CA ARG A 180 14.71 -18.62 14.59
C ARG A 180 14.27 -17.80 13.37
N TYR A 181 13.55 -16.73 13.61
CA TYR A 181 13.16 -15.77 12.58
C TYR A 181 13.34 -14.33 13.07
N VAL A 182 13.40 -13.41 12.12
CA VAL A 182 13.56 -11.97 12.37
C VAL A 182 12.18 -11.32 12.35
N VAL A 183 11.92 -10.37 13.25
CA VAL A 183 10.71 -9.54 13.22
C VAL A 183 11.09 -8.07 13.23
N TYR A 184 10.56 -7.32 12.27
CA TYR A 184 10.76 -5.89 12.17
C TYR A 184 9.52 -5.17 12.69
N SER A 185 9.66 -4.46 13.81
CA SER A 185 8.64 -3.53 14.30
C SER A 185 8.77 -2.21 13.52
N LEU A 186 7.81 -1.92 12.65
CA LEU A 186 7.87 -0.83 11.68
C LEU A 186 6.87 0.26 12.05
N GLY A 187 7.34 1.51 12.13
CA GLY A 187 6.43 2.65 11.98
C GLY A 187 5.89 2.72 10.56
N SER A 188 4.81 3.48 10.35
CA SER A 188 4.27 3.76 9.02
C SER A 188 3.67 5.16 8.85
N ALA A 189 3.45 5.93 9.93
CA ALA A 189 3.20 7.36 9.83
C ALA A 189 4.48 8.10 9.38
N GLY A 190 4.36 9.33 8.85
CA GLY A 190 5.51 10.19 8.54
C GLY A 190 6.46 9.74 7.40
N LEU A 191 6.13 8.68 6.66
CA LEU A 191 6.94 8.19 5.52
C LEU A 191 7.03 9.16 4.33
N VAL A 192 6.22 10.21 4.34
CA VAL A 192 6.36 11.44 3.56
C VAL A 192 6.20 12.60 4.55
N ASP A 193 7.00 13.67 4.41
CA ASP A 193 6.91 14.86 5.26
C ASP A 193 5.49 15.41 5.27
N ALA A 194 4.86 15.35 6.44
CA ALA A 194 3.41 15.38 6.55
C ALA A 194 2.89 16.71 7.09
N ASP A 195 2.63 17.65 6.19
CA ASP A 195 1.32 18.30 6.22
C ASP A 195 0.71 18.44 4.81
N TYR A 196 -0.01 17.39 4.41
CA TYR A 196 -0.81 17.40 3.18
C TYR A 196 -1.93 18.46 3.25
N ALA A 197 -2.43 18.80 4.45
CA ALA A 197 -3.48 19.81 4.61
C ALA A 197 -2.92 21.23 4.52
N GLU A 198 -1.70 21.49 5.00
CA GLU A 198 -1.00 22.76 4.75
C GLU A 198 -0.59 22.89 3.27
N TYR A 199 0.03 21.85 2.68
CA TYR A 199 0.48 21.90 1.29
C TYR A 199 -0.70 21.99 0.30
N ALA A 200 -1.74 21.18 0.47
CA ALA A 200 -2.98 21.33 -0.30
C ALA A 200 -3.73 22.61 0.07
N GLY A 201 -3.59 23.11 1.30
CA GLY A 201 -4.15 24.39 1.75
C GLY A 201 -3.57 25.56 0.98
N GLN A 202 -2.24 25.67 0.90
CA GLN A 202 -1.54 26.65 0.07
C GLN A 202 -2.01 26.56 -1.40
N TRP A 203 -2.02 25.35 -1.98
CA TRP A 203 -2.48 25.10 -3.36
C TRP A 203 -3.97 25.43 -3.60
N LEU A 204 -4.84 25.27 -2.59
CA LEU A 204 -6.28 25.54 -2.70
C LEU A 204 -6.64 27.00 -2.42
N LEU A 205 -5.84 27.72 -1.61
CA LEU A 205 -5.96 29.17 -1.43
C LEU A 205 -5.69 29.90 -2.77
N ASP A 206 -4.73 29.42 -3.55
CA ASP A 206 -4.43 29.94 -4.89
C ASP A 206 -5.49 29.54 -5.96
N SER A 207 -6.32 28.52 -5.73
CA SER A 207 -7.41 28.14 -6.66
C SER A 207 -8.53 27.31 -6.01
N PRO A 208 -9.52 27.95 -5.34
CA PRO A 208 -10.59 27.28 -4.57
C PRO A 208 -11.68 26.59 -5.43
N ARG A 209 -11.38 26.24 -6.69
CA ARG A 209 -12.28 25.53 -7.61
C ARG A 209 -11.68 24.24 -8.18
N LEU A 210 -10.40 23.94 -7.93
CA LEU A 210 -9.75 22.76 -8.50
C LEU A 210 -9.96 21.49 -7.67
N THR A 211 -11.18 20.95 -7.69
CA THR A 211 -11.46 19.60 -7.16
C THR A 211 -10.74 18.49 -7.95
N MET A 212 -10.14 18.82 -9.11
CA MET A 212 -9.16 17.97 -9.79
C MET A 212 -7.74 18.08 -9.22
N ALA A 213 -7.30 19.25 -8.72
CA ALA A 213 -5.96 19.38 -8.14
C ALA A 213 -5.79 18.47 -6.92
N LEU A 214 -6.80 18.39 -6.03
CA LEU A 214 -6.84 17.42 -4.93
C LEU A 214 -6.64 15.95 -5.36
N ARG A 215 -7.04 15.59 -6.59
CA ARG A 215 -6.82 14.23 -7.14
C ARG A 215 -5.43 14.06 -7.77
N LEU A 216 -4.88 15.12 -8.36
CA LEU A 216 -3.51 15.11 -8.89
C LEU A 216 -2.48 15.09 -7.73
N LEU A 217 -2.76 15.83 -6.66
CA LEU A 217 -2.01 15.78 -5.40
C LEU A 217 -2.08 14.39 -4.77
N SER A 218 -3.27 13.79 -4.60
CA SER A 218 -3.36 12.43 -4.06
C SER A 218 -2.66 11.37 -4.93
N ILE A 219 -2.56 11.61 -6.24
CA ILE A 219 -1.78 10.81 -7.19
C ILE A 219 -0.26 10.96 -6.94
N ALA A 220 0.25 12.19 -6.82
CA ALA A 220 1.67 12.44 -6.60
C ALA A 220 2.13 11.94 -5.22
N TYR A 221 1.35 12.20 -4.18
CA TYR A 221 1.60 11.66 -2.84
C TYR A 221 1.54 10.12 -2.83
N ALA A 222 0.58 9.49 -3.53
CA ALA A 222 0.55 8.04 -3.66
C ALA A 222 1.82 7.47 -4.32
N GLU A 223 2.41 8.17 -5.30
CA GLU A 223 3.68 7.78 -5.92
C GLU A 223 4.86 7.91 -4.95
N GLN A 224 4.92 8.99 -4.16
CA GLN A 224 5.97 9.21 -3.16
C GLN A 224 5.89 8.19 -2.00
N TRP A 225 4.67 7.89 -1.51
CA TRP A 225 4.45 6.81 -0.54
C TRP A 225 4.88 5.44 -1.09
N ILE A 226 4.58 5.16 -2.37
CA ILE A 226 5.02 3.91 -3.03
C ILE A 226 6.55 3.85 -3.15
N LEU A 227 7.20 4.96 -3.52
CA LEU A 227 8.67 5.02 -3.65
C LEU A 227 9.35 4.80 -2.29
N ASN A 228 9.00 5.59 -1.28
CA ASN A 228 9.66 5.58 0.02
C ASN A 228 9.47 4.24 0.75
N ALA A 229 8.28 3.63 0.67
CA ALA A 229 8.05 2.30 1.24
C ALA A 229 8.87 1.20 0.56
N ARG A 230 9.13 1.31 -0.76
CA ARG A 230 9.97 0.37 -1.51
C ARG A 230 11.46 0.57 -1.27
N VAL A 231 11.90 1.82 -1.09
CA VAL A 231 13.26 2.14 -0.62
C VAL A 231 13.48 1.51 0.75
N TYR A 232 12.57 1.73 1.71
CA TYR A 232 12.66 1.14 3.04
C TYR A 232 12.65 -0.40 3.04
N LEU A 233 11.78 -1.02 2.22
CA LEU A 233 11.81 -2.47 1.99
C LEU A 233 13.19 -2.94 1.47
N SER A 234 13.87 -2.16 0.63
CA SER A 234 15.20 -2.53 0.12
C SER A 234 16.26 -2.55 1.23
N HIS A 235 16.21 -1.63 2.20
CA HIS A 235 17.07 -1.65 3.38
C HIS A 235 16.77 -2.86 4.28
N ILE A 236 15.49 -3.16 4.52
CA ILE A 236 15.04 -4.35 5.26
C ILE A 236 15.53 -5.64 4.60
N LEU A 237 15.39 -5.77 3.27
CA LEU A 237 15.85 -6.96 2.53
C LEU A 237 17.38 -7.08 2.50
N ALA A 238 18.11 -5.96 2.56
CA ALA A 238 19.57 -5.96 2.71
C ALA A 238 20.02 -6.40 4.11
N ASP A 239 19.30 -6.01 5.16
CA ASP A 239 19.57 -6.45 6.54
C ASP A 239 19.17 -7.92 6.76
N LEU A 240 18.00 -8.34 6.23
CA LEU A 240 17.60 -9.76 6.15
C LEU A 240 18.67 -10.60 5.46
N LYS A 241 19.25 -10.15 4.34
CA LYS A 241 20.33 -10.90 3.67
C LYS A 241 21.53 -11.11 4.59
N LYS A 242 21.95 -10.10 5.37
CA LYS A 242 23.04 -10.23 6.35
C LYS A 242 22.69 -11.21 7.47
N ARG A 243 21.49 -11.08 8.05
CA ARG A 243 21.05 -11.90 9.20
C ARG A 243 20.73 -13.35 8.81
N ASN A 244 20.22 -13.61 7.60
CA ASN A 244 19.88 -14.99 7.20
C ASN A 244 21.13 -15.89 7.12
N TYR A 245 22.29 -15.35 6.72
CA TYR A 245 23.58 -16.07 6.84
C TYR A 245 23.96 -16.38 8.30
N GLN A 246 23.62 -15.51 9.25
CA GLN A 246 23.91 -15.73 10.68
C GLN A 246 22.95 -16.74 11.31
N VAL A 247 21.67 -16.73 10.90
CA VAL A 247 20.64 -17.67 11.38
C VAL A 247 20.82 -19.07 10.78
N THR A 248 21.18 -19.19 9.50
CA THR A 248 21.42 -20.49 8.84
C THR A 248 22.73 -21.18 9.25
N ALA A 249 23.69 -20.44 9.81
CA ALA A 249 24.93 -21.00 10.32
C ALA A 249 24.74 -21.88 11.58
N THR A 250 23.59 -21.78 12.27
CA THR A 250 23.21 -22.69 13.37
C THR A 250 22.19 -23.71 12.86
N ALA A 251 22.64 -24.93 12.55
CA ALA A 251 21.87 -25.99 11.89
C ALA A 251 21.18 -27.00 12.85
N ILE A 252 20.70 -28.14 12.30
CA ILE A 252 20.17 -29.38 12.95
C ILE A 252 18.62 -29.42 13.09
N PRO A 253 17.88 -30.49 12.70
CA PRO A 253 18.12 -31.54 11.68
C PRO A 253 16.87 -31.87 10.78
N ASP A 254 16.99 -32.86 9.89
CA ASP A 254 16.02 -33.22 8.82
C ASP A 254 14.57 -33.61 9.19
N PHE A 255 14.20 -33.78 10.46
CA PHE A 255 12.94 -34.46 10.84
C PHE A 255 11.66 -33.70 10.41
N GLU A 256 11.68 -32.36 10.43
CA GLU A 256 10.55 -31.50 10.04
C GLU A 256 10.19 -31.61 8.54
N ARG A 257 11.13 -31.99 7.65
CA ARG A 257 10.90 -32.05 6.20
C ARG A 257 9.80 -33.06 5.82
N ALA A 258 9.68 -34.16 6.57
CA ALA A 258 8.61 -35.14 6.38
C ALA A 258 7.22 -34.61 6.80
N ARG A 259 7.16 -33.78 7.85
CA ARG A 259 5.92 -33.19 8.38
C ARG A 259 5.42 -32.04 7.48
N LEU A 260 6.31 -31.16 7.07
CA LEU A 260 5.99 -30.01 6.21
C LEU A 260 5.60 -30.44 4.78
N SER A 261 6.26 -31.44 4.19
CA SER A 261 5.87 -31.98 2.89
C SER A 261 4.48 -32.65 2.91
N LEU A 262 4.09 -33.27 4.03
CA LEU A 262 2.75 -33.83 4.25
C LEU A 262 1.68 -32.72 4.33
N LEU A 263 1.94 -31.65 5.09
CA LEU A 263 1.08 -30.45 5.12
C LEU A 263 0.96 -29.77 3.75
N ARG A 264 2.06 -29.72 2.98
CA ARG A 264 2.10 -29.19 1.61
C ARG A 264 1.31 -30.07 0.63
N ARG A 265 1.28 -31.39 0.82
CA ARG A 265 0.35 -32.30 0.12
C ARG A 265 -1.11 -31.96 0.42
N LEU A 266 -1.46 -31.76 1.70
CA LEU A 266 -2.82 -31.47 2.13
C LEU A 266 -3.31 -30.08 1.70
N SER A 267 -2.44 -29.07 1.65
CA SER A 267 -2.79 -27.73 1.13
C SER A 267 -2.95 -27.75 -0.39
N LEU A 268 -2.05 -28.41 -1.13
CA LEU A 268 -2.17 -28.59 -2.58
C LEU A 268 -3.39 -29.42 -2.98
N GLU A 269 -3.79 -30.43 -2.20
CA GLU A 269 -5.06 -31.14 -2.41
C GLU A 269 -6.28 -30.23 -2.21
N ARG A 270 -6.28 -29.39 -1.16
CA ARG A 270 -7.36 -28.42 -0.91
C ARG A 270 -7.46 -27.40 -2.06
N LEU A 271 -6.33 -26.97 -2.62
CA LEU A 271 -6.27 -26.09 -3.80
C LEU A 271 -6.77 -26.81 -5.07
N ARG A 272 -6.29 -28.02 -5.36
CA ARG A 272 -6.75 -28.81 -6.53
C ARG A 272 -8.24 -29.14 -6.47
N LYS A 273 -8.78 -29.49 -5.30
CA LYS A 273 -10.22 -29.71 -5.09
C LYS A 273 -11.03 -28.43 -5.34
N ARG A 274 -10.53 -27.25 -4.93
CA ARG A 274 -11.14 -25.94 -5.25
C ARG A 274 -11.08 -25.61 -6.75
N GLN A 275 -9.96 -25.88 -7.42
CA GLN A 275 -9.81 -25.70 -8.87
C GLN A 275 -10.80 -26.58 -9.65
N PHE A 276 -10.85 -27.89 -9.39
CA PHE A 276 -11.80 -28.82 -10.05
C PHE A 276 -13.27 -28.42 -9.85
N LEU A 277 -13.63 -27.90 -8.67
CA LEU A 277 -14.98 -27.39 -8.39
C LEU A 277 -15.27 -26.06 -9.11
N SER A 278 -14.25 -25.25 -9.41
CA SER A 278 -14.40 -24.04 -10.22
C SER A 278 -14.52 -24.35 -11.71
N GLU A 279 -13.76 -25.32 -12.23
CA GLU A 279 -13.84 -25.77 -13.62
C GLU A 279 -15.20 -26.43 -13.93
N ARG A 280 -15.74 -27.22 -12.98
CA ARG A 280 -17.12 -27.76 -13.07
C ARG A 280 -18.24 -26.72 -12.92
N ARG A 281 -17.93 -25.45 -12.60
CA ARG A 281 -18.87 -24.33 -12.59
C ARG A 281 -18.71 -23.39 -13.79
N ASN A 282 -17.67 -23.59 -14.60
CA ASN A 282 -17.37 -22.83 -15.81
C ASN A 282 -17.53 -23.69 -17.08
N ARG A 283 -18.36 -24.74 -16.99
CA ARG A 283 -18.88 -25.58 -18.07
C ARG A 283 -20.39 -25.71 -17.88
#